data_AF-A0A7Y7DHK6-F1
#
_entry.id   AF-A0A7Y7DHK6-F1
#
_cell.length_a   1.000
_cell.length_b   1.000
_cell.length_c   1.000
_cell.angle_alpha   90.00
_cell.angle_beta   90.00
_cell.angle_gamma   90.00
#
_symmetry.space_group_name_H-M   'P 1'
#
loop_
_entity.id
_entity.type
_entity.pdbx_description
1 polymer ?
#
loop_
_entity_poly.entity_id
_entity_poly.type
_entity_poly.pdbx_seq_one_letter_code
_entity_poly.pdbx_strand_id
1 'polypeptide(L)'
;MEFKEIQFTDKNVQRVYKNYINSIKNVTKPLLQSDRNEILMEFNSHIYESLNNNEKSTELDNLLNAIDKLGAPEEVLKPLIADKLLEKATKSFNPIDVFKALALNIGNGISYIIFTILYLCLGGFIFLIFAKIKNGDKLGMYMQDGKFQAIGMLSDTTDYQEVLGNWFIPVMLLCIVVLYLFITLLLKLKKSLIKK
;
A
#
# COMPACT_ATOMS: atom_id res chain seq x y z
N MET A 1 26.65 11.04 -18.28
CA MET A 1 27.72 10.11 -17.91
C MET A 1 27.28 8.72 -18.31
N GLU A 2 28.18 7.92 -18.85
CA GLU A 2 27.87 6.54 -19.28
C GLU A 2 28.24 5.55 -18.18
N PHE A 3 27.40 4.53 -18.01
CA PHE A 3 27.65 3.46 -17.05
C PHE A 3 28.91 2.68 -17.43
N LYS A 4 29.82 2.50 -16.46
CA LYS A 4 31.05 1.71 -16.62
C LYS A 4 31.09 0.60 -15.59
N GLU A 5 31.23 -0.64 -16.07
CA GLU A 5 31.29 -1.81 -15.21
C GLU A 5 32.58 -1.85 -14.38
N ILE A 6 32.44 -2.18 -13.10
CA ILE A 6 33.57 -2.49 -12.22
C ILE A 6 34.23 -3.78 -12.71
N GLN A 7 35.56 -3.74 -12.80
CA GLN A 7 36.38 -4.89 -13.19
C GLN A 7 36.96 -5.54 -11.94
N PHE A 8 36.71 -6.83 -11.79
CA PHE A 8 37.19 -7.65 -10.68
C PHE A 8 38.32 -8.57 -11.15
N THR A 9 39.22 -8.93 -10.25
CA THR A 9 40.35 -9.81 -10.59
C THR A 9 39.90 -11.26 -10.71
N ASP A 10 38.99 -11.69 -9.83
CA ASP A 10 38.40 -13.02 -9.87
C ASP A 10 37.18 -13.07 -10.83
N LYS A 11 37.21 -14.04 -11.75
CA LYS A 11 36.13 -14.30 -12.70
C LYS A 11 34.80 -14.67 -12.03
N ASN A 12 34.82 -15.37 -10.90
CA ASN A 12 33.63 -15.72 -10.14
C ASN A 12 33.00 -14.48 -9.52
N VAL A 13 33.81 -13.58 -8.97
CA VAL A 13 33.35 -12.29 -8.41
C VAL A 13 32.75 -11.43 -9.52
N GLN A 14 33.44 -11.33 -10.67
CA GLN A 14 32.92 -10.62 -11.84
C GLN A 14 31.54 -11.16 -12.27
N ARG A 15 31.32 -12.48 -12.20
CA ARG A 15 30.04 -13.11 -12.54
C ARG A 15 28.94 -12.72 -11.55
N VAL A 16 29.23 -12.74 -10.25
CA VAL A 16 28.25 -12.32 -9.21
C VAL A 16 27.84 -10.87 -9.43
N TYR A 17 28.81 -9.97 -9.63
CA TYR A 17 28.54 -8.57 -9.92
C TYR A 17 27.68 -8.40 -11.18
N LYS A 18 28.04 -9.07 -12.28
CA LYS A 18 27.27 -8.99 -13.54
C LYS A 18 25.83 -9.48 -13.37
N ASN A 19 25.62 -10.54 -12.60
CA ASN A 19 24.28 -11.04 -12.31
C ASN A 19 23.45 -9.99 -11.58
N TYR A 20 24.01 -9.35 -10.56
CA TYR A 20 23.34 -8.28 -9.81
C TYR A 20 22.99 -7.07 -10.69
N ILE A 21 23.96 -6.59 -11.48
CA ILE A 21 23.73 -5.49 -12.44
C ILE A 21 22.66 -5.86 -13.47
N ASN A 22 22.65 -7.11 -13.96
CA ASN A 22 21.63 -7.57 -14.89
C ASN A 22 20.24 -7.61 -14.24
N SER A 23 20.13 -7.99 -12.97
CA SER A 23 18.86 -7.88 -12.22
C SER A 23 18.37 -6.43 -12.17
N ILE A 24 19.25 -5.46 -11.86
CA ILE A 24 18.89 -4.02 -11.89
C ILE A 24 18.41 -3.61 -13.29
N LYS A 25 19.14 -3.98 -14.36
CA LYS A 25 18.75 -3.69 -15.75
C LYS A 25 17.38 -4.27 -16.10
N ASN A 26 17.09 -5.49 -15.65
CA ASN A 26 15.83 -6.17 -15.91
C ASN A 26 14.67 -5.49 -15.19
N VAL A 27 14.84 -5.20 -13.91
CA VAL A 27 13.83 -4.57 -13.04
C VAL A 27 13.53 -3.15 -13.51
N THR A 28 14.55 -2.38 -13.93
CA THR A 28 14.40 -1.00 -14.40
C THR A 28 13.97 -0.88 -15.87
N LYS A 29 13.87 -1.98 -16.62
CA LYS A 29 13.50 -1.99 -18.05
C LYS A 29 12.28 -1.11 -18.42
N PRO A 30 11.20 -1.02 -17.60
CA PRO A 30 10.05 -0.16 -17.92
C PRO A 30 10.33 1.35 -17.92
N LEU A 31 11.43 1.80 -17.30
CA LEU A 31 11.77 3.21 -17.13
C LEU A 31 12.42 3.81 -18.40
N LEU A 32 12.48 5.15 -18.44
CA LEU A 32 13.22 5.88 -19.47
C LEU A 32 14.72 5.59 -19.36
N GLN A 33 15.43 5.65 -20.50
CA GLN A 33 16.87 5.37 -20.53
C GLN A 33 17.67 6.22 -19.54
N SER A 34 17.29 7.50 -19.37
CA SER A 34 17.93 8.42 -18.42
C SER A 34 17.81 7.92 -16.98
N ASP A 35 16.60 7.57 -16.54
CA ASP A 35 16.34 7.06 -15.19
C ASP A 35 17.03 5.71 -14.95
N ARG A 36 17.01 4.82 -15.96
CA ARG A 36 17.72 3.53 -15.88
C ARG A 36 19.21 3.72 -15.66
N ASN A 37 19.81 4.64 -16.40
CA ASN A 37 21.24 4.93 -16.29
C ASN A 37 21.59 5.54 -14.95
N GLU A 38 20.76 6.47 -14.44
CA GLU A 38 20.94 7.07 -13.12
C GLU A 38 20.95 6.02 -12.01
N ILE A 39 19.91 5.17 -11.96
CA ILE A 39 19.81 4.07 -10.98
C ILE A 39 21.01 3.12 -11.09
N LEU A 40 21.38 2.73 -12.31
CA LEU A 40 22.53 1.86 -12.52
C LEU A 40 23.84 2.48 -12.02
N MET A 41 24.04 3.78 -12.24
CA MET A 41 25.23 4.47 -11.76
C MET A 41 25.25 4.59 -10.24
N GLU A 42 24.12 4.88 -9.61
CA GLU A 42 23.98 5.00 -8.14
C GLU A 42 24.30 3.67 -7.43
N PHE A 43 23.71 2.57 -7.89
CA PHE A 43 24.02 1.25 -7.32
C PHE A 43 25.49 0.87 -7.56
N ASN A 44 26.02 1.19 -8.73
CA ASN A 44 27.42 0.91 -9.06
C ASN A 44 28.39 1.75 -8.22
N SER A 45 28.07 3.01 -7.92
CA SER A 45 28.88 3.84 -7.02
C SER A 45 28.86 3.31 -5.60
N HIS A 46 27.71 2.87 -5.08
CA HIS A 46 27.66 2.26 -3.74
C HIS A 46 28.44 0.95 -3.65
N ILE A 47 28.41 0.11 -4.69
CA ILE A 47 29.26 -1.07 -4.76
C ILE A 47 30.73 -0.64 -4.75
N TYR A 48 31.12 0.31 -5.59
CA TYR A 48 32.50 0.81 -5.66
C TYR A 48 33.00 1.38 -4.33
N GLU A 49 32.21 2.19 -3.65
CA GLU A 49 32.51 2.73 -2.32
C GLU A 49 32.68 1.61 -1.29
N SER A 50 31.79 0.62 -1.29
CA SER A 50 31.86 -0.51 -0.36
C SER A 50 33.10 -1.39 -0.58
N LEU A 51 33.57 -1.51 -1.83
CA LEU A 51 34.80 -2.24 -2.15
C LEU A 51 36.05 -1.52 -1.63
N ASN A 52 36.09 -0.18 -1.70
CA ASN A 52 37.25 0.61 -1.27
C ASN A 52 37.36 0.80 0.25
N ASN A 53 36.27 0.64 0.99
CA ASN A 53 36.24 0.91 2.43
C ASN A 53 36.68 -0.28 3.32
N ASN A 54 36.89 -1.48 2.77
CA ASN A 54 37.15 -2.70 3.54
C ASN A 54 38.48 -3.37 3.15
N GLU A 55 39.59 -2.92 3.74
CA GLU A 55 40.95 -3.39 3.44
C GLU A 55 41.26 -4.83 3.92
N LYS A 56 40.42 -5.44 4.77
CA LYS A 56 40.74 -6.72 5.46
C LYS A 56 40.01 -7.96 4.93
N SER A 57 39.08 -7.80 3.99
CA SER A 57 38.23 -8.88 3.47
C SER A 57 38.54 -9.19 2.01
N THR A 58 38.13 -10.38 1.56
CA THR A 58 38.31 -10.74 0.15
C THR A 58 37.43 -9.89 -0.77
N GLU A 59 37.81 -9.81 -2.04
CA GLU A 59 37.05 -9.11 -3.08
C GLU A 59 35.59 -9.64 -3.17
N LEU A 60 35.40 -10.95 -2.99
CA LEU A 60 34.09 -11.60 -2.96
C LEU A 60 33.28 -11.17 -1.74
N ASP A 61 33.87 -11.22 -0.54
CA ASP A 61 33.18 -10.82 0.70
C ASP A 61 32.75 -9.36 0.64
N ASN A 62 33.60 -8.48 0.12
CA ASN A 62 33.29 -7.06 -0.04
C ASN A 62 32.12 -6.83 -1.00
N LEU A 63 32.07 -7.56 -2.12
CA LEU A 63 30.96 -7.49 -3.07
C LEU A 63 29.66 -8.02 -2.46
N LEU A 64 29.70 -9.19 -1.81
CA LEU A 64 28.52 -9.78 -1.20
C LEU A 64 27.97 -8.87 -0.09
N ASN A 65 28.83 -8.33 0.77
CA ASN A 65 28.44 -7.35 1.78
C ASN A 65 27.83 -6.08 1.18
N ALA A 66 28.32 -5.61 0.02
CA ALA A 66 27.75 -4.46 -0.67
C ALA A 66 26.35 -4.78 -1.21
N ILE A 67 26.19 -5.93 -1.89
CA ILE A 67 24.92 -6.40 -2.44
C ILE A 67 23.90 -6.63 -1.33
N ASP A 68 24.30 -7.23 -0.21
CA ASP A 68 23.42 -7.50 0.93
C ASP A 68 22.90 -6.20 1.56
N LYS A 69 23.75 -5.17 1.66
CA LYS A 69 23.34 -3.84 2.14
C LYS A 69 22.39 -3.14 1.17
N LEU A 70 22.60 -3.30 -0.14
CA LEU A 70 21.74 -2.74 -1.17
C LEU A 70 20.41 -3.49 -1.32
N GLY A 71 20.39 -4.78 -0.97
CA GLY A 71 19.22 -5.65 -1.07
C GLY A 71 18.93 -6.14 -2.48
N ALA A 72 17.89 -6.98 -2.60
CA ALA A 72 17.43 -7.53 -3.87
C ALA A 72 16.81 -6.42 -4.75
N PRO A 73 17.28 -6.19 -5.99
CA PRO A 73 16.81 -5.12 -6.85
C PRO A 73 15.29 -5.12 -7.06
N GLU A 74 14.69 -6.31 -7.14
CA GLU A 74 13.26 -6.53 -7.31
C GLU A 74 12.42 -5.99 -6.14
N GLU A 75 13.00 -5.95 -4.94
CA GLU A 75 12.33 -5.47 -3.73
C GLU A 75 12.59 -3.98 -3.51
N VAL A 76 13.85 -3.57 -3.58
CA VAL A 76 14.25 -2.19 -3.24
C VAL A 76 13.88 -1.18 -4.32
N LEU A 77 13.88 -1.57 -5.61
CA LEU A 77 13.53 -0.67 -6.71
C LEU A 77 12.03 -0.64 -7.01
N LYS A 78 11.24 -1.59 -6.46
CA LYS A 78 9.79 -1.65 -6.69
C LYS A 78 9.05 -0.34 -6.41
N PRO A 79 9.23 0.32 -5.24
CA PRO A 79 8.57 1.62 -5.00
C PRO A 79 9.06 2.70 -5.95
N LEU A 80 10.38 2.79 -6.17
CA LEU A 80 10.98 3.82 -7.04
C LEU A 80 10.52 3.68 -8.50
N ILE A 81 10.40 2.46 -9.02
CA ILE A 81 9.87 2.20 -10.37
C ILE A 81 8.41 2.62 -10.45
N ALA A 82 7.61 2.29 -9.43
CA ALA A 82 6.21 2.66 -9.40
C ALA A 82 6.01 4.19 -9.40
N ASP A 83 6.85 4.92 -8.68
CA ASP A 83 6.85 6.39 -8.64
C ASP A 83 7.26 7.01 -9.98
N LYS A 84 8.38 6.56 -10.57
CA LYS A 84 8.87 7.05 -11.87
C LYS A 84 7.87 6.76 -13.01
N LEU A 85 7.21 5.60 -12.98
CA LEU A 85 6.16 5.27 -13.94
C LEU A 85 4.92 6.15 -13.77
N LEU A 86 4.55 6.49 -12.53
CA LEU A 86 3.46 7.42 -12.26
C LEU A 86 3.80 8.83 -12.75
N GLU A 87 5.00 9.34 -12.48
CA GLU A 87 5.47 10.64 -12.97
C GLU A 87 5.43 10.72 -14.51
N LYS A 88 5.88 9.65 -15.18
CA LYS A 88 5.80 9.56 -16.64
C LYS A 88 4.34 9.59 -17.12
N ALA A 89 3.48 8.80 -16.49
CA ALA A 89 2.07 8.70 -16.86
C ALA A 89 1.30 10.01 -16.67
N THR A 90 1.58 10.74 -15.58
CA THR A 90 0.95 12.04 -15.31
C THR A 90 1.45 13.14 -16.25
N LYS A 91 2.72 13.07 -16.69
CA LYS A 91 3.26 13.98 -17.71
C LYS A 91 2.72 13.69 -19.11
N SER A 92 2.54 12.42 -19.48
CA SER A 92 2.10 12.02 -20.82
C SER A 92 0.59 12.10 -21.02
N PHE A 93 -0.19 12.12 -19.92
CA PHE A 93 -1.66 12.00 -19.94
C PHE A 93 -2.16 10.77 -20.72
N ASN A 94 -1.32 9.75 -20.91
CA ASN A 94 -1.73 8.53 -21.60
C ASN A 94 -2.58 7.65 -20.66
N PRO A 95 -3.85 7.37 -20.98
CA PRO A 95 -4.76 6.67 -20.07
C PRO A 95 -4.31 5.23 -19.76
N ILE A 96 -3.61 4.56 -20.68
CA ILE A 96 -3.09 3.20 -20.47
C ILE A 96 -1.92 3.23 -19.48
N ASP A 97 -1.01 4.18 -19.63
CA ASP A 97 0.14 4.34 -18.73
C ASP A 97 -0.33 4.77 -17.33
N VAL A 98 -1.34 5.66 -17.25
CA VAL A 98 -1.97 6.06 -15.99
C VAL A 98 -2.58 4.84 -15.29
N PHE A 99 -3.36 4.02 -16.01
CA PHE A 99 -3.96 2.82 -15.43
C PHE A 99 -2.90 1.84 -14.92
N LYS A 100 -1.84 1.58 -15.70
CA LYS A 100 -0.73 0.69 -15.30
C LYS A 100 0.00 1.21 -14.06
N ALA A 101 0.33 2.51 -14.03
CA ALA A 101 1.00 3.13 -12.90
C ALA A 101 0.13 3.09 -11.63
N LEU A 102 -1.17 3.34 -11.75
CA LEU A 102 -2.12 3.19 -10.65
C LEU A 102 -2.21 1.75 -10.18
N ALA A 103 -2.35 0.76 -11.08
CA ALA A 103 -2.41 -0.64 -10.72
C ALA A 103 -1.15 -1.14 -10.00
N LEU A 104 0.03 -0.63 -10.35
CA LEU A 104 1.29 -0.95 -9.66
C LEU A 104 1.34 -0.35 -8.24
N ASN A 105 0.76 0.83 -8.04
CA ASN A 105 0.77 1.54 -6.76
C ASN A 105 -0.43 1.18 -5.84
N ILE A 106 -1.53 0.65 -6.40
CA ILE A 106 -2.78 0.43 -5.66
C ILE A 106 -2.69 -0.68 -4.61
N GLY A 107 -1.77 -1.64 -4.78
CA GLY A 107 -1.62 -2.77 -3.85
C GLY A 107 -1.35 -2.34 -2.41
N ASN A 108 -0.60 -1.24 -2.22
CA ASN A 108 -0.34 -0.68 -0.89
C ASN A 108 -1.51 0.19 -0.39
N GLY A 109 -2.25 0.81 -1.32
CA GLY A 109 -3.36 1.72 -1.06
C GLY A 109 -4.69 1.04 -0.73
N ILE A 110 -4.93 -0.18 -1.24
CA ILE A 110 -6.24 -0.83 -1.15
C ILE A 110 -6.68 -1.10 0.29
N SER A 111 -5.72 -1.45 1.15
CA SER A 111 -5.98 -1.62 2.58
C SER A 111 -6.50 -0.32 3.20
N TYR A 112 -5.96 0.84 2.80
CA TYR A 112 -6.41 2.14 3.29
C TYR A 112 -7.79 2.50 2.76
N ILE A 113 -8.16 2.12 1.53
CA ILE A 113 -9.53 2.28 1.03
C ILE A 113 -10.52 1.52 1.91
N ILE A 114 -10.20 0.26 2.24
CA ILE A 114 -11.02 -0.56 3.14
C ILE A 114 -11.16 0.11 4.51
N PHE A 115 -10.04 0.57 5.11
CA PHE A 115 -10.10 1.28 6.39
C PHE A 115 -10.91 2.57 6.32
N THR A 116 -10.78 3.36 5.25
CA THR A 116 -11.58 4.57 5.04
C THR A 116 -13.07 4.25 5.02
N ILE A 117 -13.50 3.19 4.32
CA ILE A 117 -14.90 2.76 4.30
C ILE A 117 -15.37 2.36 5.71
N LEU A 118 -14.56 1.60 6.45
CA LEU A 118 -14.91 1.20 7.82
C LEU A 118 -15.01 2.39 8.78
N TYR A 119 -14.11 3.37 8.69
CA TYR A 119 -14.20 4.61 9.46
C TYR A 119 -15.37 5.49 9.01
N LEU A 120 -15.73 5.48 7.72
CA LEU A 120 -16.94 6.16 7.24
C LEU A 120 -18.19 5.53 7.85
N CYS A 121 -18.26 4.20 7.99
CA CYS A 121 -19.34 3.51 8.69
C CYS A 121 -19.44 3.93 10.17
N LEU A 122 -18.30 4.09 10.87
CA LEU A 122 -18.30 4.64 12.24
C LEU A 122 -18.92 6.04 12.28
N GLY A 123 -18.52 6.91 11.36
CA GLY A 123 -19.12 8.24 11.20
C GLY A 123 -20.63 8.16 10.91
N GLY A 124 -21.05 7.18 10.09
CA GLY A 124 -22.45 6.89 9.80
C GLY A 124 -23.26 6.55 11.05
N PHE A 125 -22.75 5.73 11.96
CA PHE A 125 -23.43 5.43 13.23
C PHE A 125 -23.55 6.66 14.13
N ILE A 126 -22.49 7.48 14.22
CA ILE A 126 -22.55 8.75 14.96
C ILE A 126 -23.61 9.67 14.34
N PHE A 127 -23.64 9.79 13.02
CA PHE A 127 -24.64 10.55 12.30
C PHE A 127 -26.07 10.05 12.59
N LEU A 128 -26.29 8.74 12.58
CA LEU A 128 -27.60 8.13 12.90
C LEU A 128 -28.05 8.43 14.33
N ILE A 129 -27.13 8.47 15.30
CA ILE A 129 -27.44 8.87 16.68
C ILE A 129 -27.92 10.33 16.72
N PHE A 130 -27.18 11.25 16.10
CA PHE A 130 -27.60 12.66 16.01
C PHE A 130 -28.95 12.81 15.29
N ALA A 131 -29.15 12.06 14.20
CA ALA A 131 -30.39 12.08 13.46
C ALA A 131 -31.56 11.50 14.28
N LYS A 132 -31.34 10.49 15.13
CA LYS A 132 -32.36 9.95 16.07
C LYS A 132 -32.78 11.02 17.07
N ILE A 133 -31.83 11.75 17.64
CA ILE A 133 -32.11 12.82 18.62
C ILE A 133 -32.93 13.94 17.98
N LYS A 134 -32.65 14.30 16.72
CA LYS A 134 -33.35 15.38 16.02
C LYS A 134 -34.73 14.98 15.49
N ASN A 135 -34.85 13.77 14.94
CA ASN A 135 -36.04 13.33 14.19
C ASN A 135 -36.93 12.33 14.95
N GLY A 136 -36.54 11.94 16.17
CA GLY A 136 -37.33 11.11 17.09
C GLY A 136 -37.72 9.76 16.50
N ASP A 137 -39.01 9.48 16.45
CA ASP A 137 -39.56 8.16 16.11
C ASP A 137 -39.50 7.81 14.62
N LYS A 138 -39.16 8.77 13.76
CA LYS A 138 -39.02 8.55 12.31
C LYS A 138 -37.70 7.89 11.89
N LEU A 139 -36.82 7.63 12.85
CA LEU A 139 -35.52 7.00 12.60
C LEU A 139 -35.40 5.73 13.44
N GLY A 140 -35.03 4.63 12.82
CA GLY A 140 -34.99 3.34 13.51
C GLY A 140 -34.45 2.23 12.65
N MET A 141 -34.69 1.00 13.12
CA MET A 141 -34.47 -0.21 12.34
C MET A 141 -35.84 -0.77 11.98
N TYR A 142 -36.05 -0.98 10.68
CA TYR A 142 -37.35 -1.35 10.12
C TYR A 142 -37.33 -2.76 9.57
N MET A 143 -38.37 -3.50 9.91
CA MET A 143 -38.60 -4.87 9.47
C MET A 143 -39.97 -5.02 8.83
N GLN A 144 -40.09 -5.92 7.85
CA GLN A 144 -41.35 -6.30 7.21
C GLN A 144 -41.38 -7.82 7.11
N ASP A 145 -42.46 -8.46 7.60
CA ASP A 145 -42.62 -9.91 7.63
C ASP A 145 -41.41 -10.67 8.21
N GLY A 146 -40.80 -10.12 9.26
CA GLY A 146 -39.62 -10.69 9.92
C GLY A 146 -38.31 -10.53 9.14
N LYS A 147 -38.31 -9.82 8.01
CA LYS A 147 -37.12 -9.53 7.21
C LYS A 147 -36.61 -8.12 7.47
N PHE A 148 -35.30 -7.97 7.52
CA PHE A 148 -34.64 -6.68 7.59
C PHE A 148 -34.90 -5.86 6.31
N GLN A 149 -35.31 -4.61 6.46
CA GLN A 149 -35.58 -3.72 5.34
C GLN A 149 -34.64 -2.52 5.32
N ALA A 150 -34.52 -1.80 6.44
CA ALA A 150 -33.69 -0.60 6.51
C ALA A 150 -33.21 -0.27 7.93
N ILE A 151 -32.05 0.40 8.01
CA ILE A 151 -31.62 1.18 9.18
C ILE A 151 -31.52 2.63 8.70
N GLY A 152 -32.24 3.53 9.34
CA GLY A 152 -32.23 4.94 8.95
C GLY A 152 -33.60 5.58 9.07
N MET A 153 -33.90 6.53 8.18
CA MET A 153 -35.16 7.26 8.15
C MET A 153 -36.00 6.76 6.96
N LEU A 154 -37.27 6.43 7.22
CA LEU A 154 -38.24 6.09 6.19
C LEU A 154 -39.30 7.19 6.10
N SER A 155 -39.68 7.54 4.87
CA SER A 155 -40.72 8.54 4.59
C SER A 155 -42.12 8.02 4.93
N ASP A 156 -42.34 6.72 4.74
CA ASP A 156 -43.56 6.00 5.03
C ASP A 156 -43.21 4.75 5.83
N THR A 157 -43.92 4.55 6.94
CA THR A 157 -43.69 3.45 7.89
C THR A 157 -44.92 2.56 8.03
N THR A 158 -45.97 2.77 7.23
CA THR A 158 -47.28 2.11 7.38
C THR A 158 -47.18 0.57 7.32
N ASP A 159 -46.30 0.04 6.47
CA ASP A 159 -46.08 -1.40 6.30
C ASP A 159 -44.84 -1.93 7.04
N TYR A 160 -44.16 -1.08 7.82
CA TYR A 160 -42.88 -1.39 8.43
C TYR A 160 -42.94 -1.29 9.96
N GLN A 161 -42.49 -2.34 10.63
CA GLN A 161 -42.35 -2.33 12.07
C GLN A 161 -40.97 -1.79 12.46
N GLU A 162 -40.94 -0.73 13.26
CA GLU A 162 -39.72 -0.26 13.92
C GLU A 162 -39.45 -1.12 15.17
N VAL A 163 -38.25 -1.71 15.27
CA VAL A 163 -37.95 -2.75 16.27
C VAL A 163 -37.02 -2.31 17.41
N LEU A 164 -36.34 -1.16 17.29
CA LEU A 164 -35.33 -0.75 18.27
C LEU A 164 -35.82 0.38 19.20
N GLY A 165 -36.67 1.29 18.74
CA GLY A 165 -37.21 2.39 19.52
C GLY A 165 -36.11 3.17 20.24
N ASN A 166 -36.21 3.23 21.58
CA ASN A 166 -35.21 3.88 22.44
C ASN A 166 -33.88 3.11 22.52
N TRP A 167 -33.88 1.81 22.23
CA TRP A 167 -32.66 1.00 22.16
C TRP A 167 -31.81 1.29 20.92
N PHE A 168 -32.33 2.06 19.95
CA PHE A 168 -31.58 2.43 18.77
C PHE A 168 -30.22 3.08 19.10
N ILE A 169 -30.19 4.06 20.02
CA ILE A 169 -28.96 4.77 20.40
C ILE A 169 -27.96 3.82 21.10
N PRO A 170 -28.34 3.06 22.15
CA PRO A 170 -27.46 2.05 22.74
C PRO A 170 -26.90 1.05 21.73
N VAL A 171 -27.72 0.57 20.79
CA VAL A 171 -27.29 -0.37 19.75
C VAL A 171 -26.27 0.27 18.80
N MET A 172 -26.50 1.51 18.35
CA MET A 172 -25.53 2.24 17.53
C MET A 172 -24.21 2.49 18.26
N LEU A 173 -24.25 2.83 19.55
CA LEU A 173 -23.05 2.97 20.38
C LEU A 173 -22.29 1.64 20.51
N LEU A 174 -23.00 0.53 20.72
CA LEU A 174 -22.39 -0.79 20.75
C LEU A 174 -21.73 -1.13 19.40
N CYS A 175 -22.42 -0.86 18.29
CA CYS A 175 -21.85 -1.04 16.94
C CYS A 175 -20.59 -0.20 16.73
N ILE A 176 -20.55 1.04 17.22
CA ILE A 176 -19.35 1.91 17.19
C ILE A 176 -18.20 1.25 17.94
N VAL A 177 -18.42 0.79 19.18
CA VAL A 177 -17.37 0.17 20.00
C VAL A 177 -16.86 -1.12 19.34
N VAL A 178 -17.77 -2.00 18.92
CA VAL A 178 -17.43 -3.28 18.27
C VAL A 178 -16.66 -3.04 16.98
N LEU A 179 -17.13 -2.12 16.12
CA LEU A 179 -16.49 -1.82 14.84
C LEU A 179 -15.12 -1.16 15.05
N TYR A 180 -14.98 -0.26 16.03
CA TYR A 180 -13.69 0.35 16.37
C TYR A 180 -12.66 -0.68 16.84
N LEU A 181 -13.06 -1.61 17.72
CA LEU A 181 -12.19 -2.70 18.16
C LEU A 181 -11.80 -3.61 16.98
N PHE A 182 -12.75 -3.91 16.10
CA PHE A 182 -12.51 -4.69 14.90
C PHE A 182 -11.53 -4.01 13.93
N ILE A 183 -11.72 -2.72 13.62
CA ILE A 183 -10.80 -1.91 12.82
C ILE A 183 -9.40 -1.93 13.43
N THR A 184 -9.31 -1.71 14.75
CA THR A 184 -8.04 -1.70 15.48
C THR A 184 -7.33 -3.06 15.40
N LEU A 185 -8.07 -4.16 15.53
CA LEU A 185 -7.54 -5.52 15.37
C LEU A 185 -7.01 -5.74 13.95
N LEU A 186 -7.76 -5.35 12.92
CA LEU A 186 -7.33 -5.44 11.52
C LEU A 186 -6.05 -4.63 11.25
N LEU A 187 -5.93 -3.41 11.81
CA LEU A 187 -4.72 -2.60 11.71
C LEU A 187 -3.52 -3.28 12.35
N LYS A 188 -3.71 -3.89 13.54
CA LYS A 188 -2.66 -4.65 14.23
C LYS A 188 -2.21 -5.87 13.41
N LEU A 189 -3.15 -6.60 12.82
CA LEU A 189 -2.86 -7.73 11.93
C LEU A 189 -2.10 -7.30 10.67
N LYS A 190 -2.55 -6.22 10.00
CA LYS A 190 -1.84 -5.63 8.84
C LYS A 190 -0.38 -5.30 9.19
N LYS A 191 -0.15 -4.63 10.33
CA LYS A 191 1.19 -4.27 10.79
C LYS A 191 2.07 -5.50 11.05
N SER A 192 1.48 -6.58 11.57
CA SER A 192 2.21 -7.84 11.81
C SER A 192 2.60 -8.56 10.52
N LEU A 193 1.80 -8.44 9.45
CA LEU A 193 2.08 -9.05 8.15
C LEU A 193 3.16 -8.29 7.37
N ILE A 194 3.22 -6.97 7.51
CA ILE A 194 4.23 -6.12 6.84
C ILE A 194 5.63 -6.24 7.47
N LYS A 195 5.70 -6.64 8.76
CA LYS A 195 6.97 -6.82 9.48
C LYS A 195 7.63 -8.19 9.25
N LYS A 196 6.98 -9.09 8.52
CA LYS A 196 7.55 -10.38 8.08
C LYS A 196 7.94 -10.27 6.61
#